data_AF-A0A5E7E983-F1
#
_entry.id   AF-A0A5E7E983-F1
#
_cell.length_a   1.000
_cell.length_b   1.000
_cell.length_c   1.000
_cell.angle_alpha   90.00
_cell.angle_beta   90.00
_cell.angle_gamma   90.00
#
_symmetry.space_group_name_H-M   'P 1'
#
loop_
_entity.id
_entity.type
_entity.pdbx_description
1 polymer ?
#
loop_
_entity_poly.entity_id
_entity_poly.type
_entity_poly.pdbx_seq_one_letter_code
_entity_poly.pdbx_strand_id
1 'polypeptide(L)'
;MSTSLSLIDLDVIEGEVLCDVLVSPEDMARTNEARAAFKELRSILLAQVVPALGGFGHPLSTEIERHLEMVTFRSHNFLWPHRHAGAAHDAIDAGGFQ
;
A
#
# COMPACT_ATOMS: atom_id res chain seq x y z
N MET A 1 4.21 2.68 -47.41
CA MET A 1 5.41 2.89 -46.57
C MET A 1 5.13 2.25 -45.23
N SER A 2 5.94 1.28 -44.80
CA SER A 2 5.75 0.55 -43.54
C SER A 2 6.88 0.97 -42.58
N THR A 3 6.54 1.57 -41.45
CA THR A 3 7.50 1.99 -40.44
C THR A 3 7.67 0.87 -39.41
N SER A 4 8.86 0.26 -39.34
CA SER A 4 9.22 -0.68 -38.29
C SER A 4 9.88 0.06 -37.14
N LEU A 5 9.44 -0.19 -35.90
CA LEU A 5 10.14 0.25 -34.69
C LEU A 5 11.21 -0.79 -34.34
N SER A 6 12.46 -0.36 -34.20
CA SER A 6 13.54 -1.17 -33.63
C SER A 6 13.76 -0.80 -32.16
N LEU A 7 13.84 -1.81 -31.30
CA LEU A 7 14.31 -1.64 -29.92
C LEU A 7 15.79 -1.27 -29.93
N ILE A 8 16.13 -0.17 -29.25
CA ILE A 8 17.49 0.33 -29.05
C ILE A 8 17.94 -0.28 -27.72
N ASP A 9 18.96 -1.15 -27.78
CA ASP A 9 19.54 -1.96 -26.71
C ASP A 9 18.74 -3.16 -26.17
N LEU A 10 19.28 -4.34 -26.46
CA LEU A 10 18.98 -5.65 -25.86
C LEU A 10 19.93 -5.89 -24.69
N ASP A 11 19.99 -4.97 -23.72
CA ASP A 11 20.43 -5.40 -22.39
C ASP A 11 19.32 -6.33 -21.89
N VAL A 12 19.62 -7.62 -21.88
CA VAL A 12 18.70 -8.68 -21.48
C VAL A 12 18.25 -8.36 -20.05
N ILE A 13 17.04 -7.85 -19.91
CA ILE A 13 16.39 -7.72 -18.62
C ILE A 13 16.09 -9.16 -18.17
N GLU A 14 16.99 -9.72 -17.36
CA GLU A 14 16.75 -10.98 -16.67
C GLU A 14 15.73 -10.72 -15.56
N GLY A 15 14.53 -11.24 -15.75
CA GLY A 15 13.47 -11.24 -14.75
C GLY A 15 12.96 -12.65 -14.53
N GLU A 16 12.87 -13.08 -13.28
CA GLU A 16 12.18 -14.31 -12.91
C GLU A 16 10.69 -14.00 -12.73
N VAL A 17 9.82 -14.73 -13.45
CA VAL A 17 8.38 -14.70 -13.17
C VAL A 17 8.16 -15.47 -11.88
N LEU A 18 8.04 -14.74 -10.77
CA LEU A 18 7.63 -15.30 -9.49
C LEU A 18 6.21 -15.86 -9.61
N CYS A 19 5.95 -17.00 -8.95
CA CYS A 19 4.62 -17.61 -8.94
C CYS A 19 3.55 -16.60 -8.50
N ASP A 20 2.35 -16.73 -9.07
CA ASP A 20 1.18 -15.96 -8.66
C ASP A 20 0.96 -16.11 -7.15
N VAL A 21 1.07 -15.00 -6.42
CA VAL A 21 0.74 -14.96 -5.00
C VAL A 21 -0.76 -14.82 -4.87
N LEU A 22 -1.43 -15.88 -4.42
CA LEU A 22 -2.83 -15.83 -4.03
C LEU A 22 -2.94 -15.18 -2.65
N VAL A 23 -3.66 -14.07 -2.57
CA VAL A 23 -4.02 -13.44 -1.29
C VAL A 23 -5.32 -14.07 -0.83
N SER A 24 -5.30 -14.73 0.33
CA SER A 24 -6.53 -15.31 0.89
C SER A 24 -7.52 -14.20 1.27
N PRO A 25 -8.84 -14.49 1.31
CA PRO A 25 -9.84 -13.55 1.81
C PRO A 25 -9.51 -13.02 3.22
N GLU A 26 -9.01 -13.89 4.09
CA GLU A 26 -8.60 -13.55 5.46
C GLU A 26 -7.41 -12.57 5.49
N ASP A 27 -6.39 -12.80 4.66
CA ASP A 27 -5.24 -11.91 4.57
C ASP A 27 -5.63 -10.54 4.00
N MET A 28 -6.56 -10.51 3.05
CA MET A 28 -7.12 -9.26 2.53
C MET A 28 -7.94 -8.52 3.60
N ALA A 29 -8.72 -9.23 4.41
CA ALA A 29 -9.46 -8.65 5.53
C ALA A 29 -8.50 -8.03 6.57
N ARG A 30 -7.47 -8.77 7.00
CA ARG A 30 -6.42 -8.26 7.90
C ARG A 30 -5.72 -7.04 7.33
N THR A 31 -5.45 -7.04 6.02
CA THR A 31 -4.81 -5.91 5.35
C THR A 31 -5.73 -4.68 5.32
N ASN A 32 -7.04 -4.87 5.14
CA ASN A 32 -8.03 -3.80 5.24
C ASN A 32 -8.15 -3.22 6.66
N GLU A 33 -8.12 -4.07 7.68
CA GLU A 33 -8.09 -3.66 9.09
C GLU A 33 -6.81 -2.87 9.39
N ALA A 34 -5.66 -3.34 8.95
CA ALA A 34 -4.38 -2.64 9.08
C ALA A 34 -4.43 -1.25 8.42
N ARG A 35 -5.05 -1.14 7.24
CA ARG A 35 -5.27 0.14 6.56
C ARG A 35 -6.17 1.07 7.36
N ALA A 36 -7.22 0.56 7.99
CA ALA A 36 -8.12 1.35 8.83
C ALA A 36 -7.38 1.87 10.07
N ALA A 37 -6.68 1.00 10.80
CA ALA A 37 -5.86 1.37 11.95
C ALA A 37 -4.77 2.39 11.57
N PHE A 38 -4.12 2.21 10.42
CA PHE A 38 -3.10 3.14 9.93
C PHE A 38 -3.68 4.53 9.62
N LYS A 39 -4.92 4.62 9.09
CA LYS A 39 -5.59 5.91 8.88
C LYS A 39 -5.86 6.64 10.18
N GLU A 40 -6.30 5.92 11.21
CA GLU A 40 -6.50 6.48 12.55
C GLU A 40 -5.18 6.98 13.15
N LEU A 41 -4.13 6.15 13.10
CA LEU A 41 -2.80 6.53 13.55
C LEU A 41 -2.28 7.77 12.80
N ARG A 42 -2.41 7.80 11.46
CA ARG A 42 -2.04 8.96 10.63
C ARG A 42 -2.80 10.20 11.10
N SER A 43 -4.09 10.08 11.38
CA SER A 43 -4.89 11.21 11.87
C SER A 43 -4.39 11.73 13.21
N ILE A 44 -4.09 10.85 14.18
CA ILE A 44 -3.56 11.23 15.49
C ILE A 44 -2.20 11.94 15.34
N LEU A 45 -1.30 11.38 14.54
CA LEU A 45 0.04 11.93 14.33
C LEU A 45 -0.02 13.32 13.70
N LEU A 46 -0.80 13.49 12.64
CA LEU A 46 -0.87 14.78 11.94
C LEU A 46 -1.69 15.83 12.71
N ALA A 47 -2.73 15.43 13.42
CA ALA A 47 -3.63 16.37 14.10
C ALA A 47 -3.17 16.75 15.51
N GLN A 48 -2.44 15.87 16.20
CA GLN A 48 -2.02 16.12 17.59
C GLN A 48 -0.51 16.19 17.77
N VAL A 49 0.23 15.23 17.20
CA VAL A 49 1.68 15.15 17.44
C VAL A 49 2.44 16.23 16.66
N VAL A 50 2.16 16.40 15.37
CA VAL A 50 2.84 17.42 14.55
C VAL A 50 2.65 18.84 15.11
N PRO A 51 1.43 19.28 15.52
CA PRO A 51 1.27 20.56 16.19
C PRO A 51 2.05 20.69 17.50
N ALA A 52 2.09 19.63 18.32
CA ALA A 52 2.83 19.62 19.58
C ALA A 52 4.36 19.73 19.39
N LEU A 53 4.87 19.31 18.23
CA LEU A 53 6.28 19.46 17.83
C LEU A 53 6.63 20.86 17.30
N GLY A 54 5.66 21.78 17.20
CA GLY A 54 5.85 23.10 16.59
C GLY A 54 5.46 23.16 15.11
N GLY A 55 4.69 22.19 14.63
CA GLY A 55 4.14 22.16 13.28
C GLY A 55 5.06 21.51 12.24
N PHE A 56 4.72 21.66 10.97
CA PHE A 56 5.37 20.99 9.84
C PHE A 56 6.81 21.45 9.56
N GLY A 57 7.23 22.59 10.12
CA GLY A 57 8.61 23.07 10.00
C GLY A 57 9.59 22.35 10.93
N HIS A 58 9.10 21.56 11.90
CA HIS A 58 9.97 20.80 12.80
C HIS A 58 10.54 19.57 12.07
N PRO A 59 11.86 19.29 12.13
CA PRO A 59 12.47 18.16 11.41
C PRO A 59 11.81 16.80 11.68
N LEU A 60 11.37 16.55 12.92
CA LEU A 60 10.65 15.32 13.24
C LEU A 60 9.26 15.23 12.58
N SER A 61 8.59 16.36 12.33
CA SER A 61 7.31 16.36 11.62
C SER A 61 7.51 15.90 10.17
N THR A 62 8.56 16.39 9.51
CA THR A 62 8.96 15.93 8.16
C THR A 62 9.26 14.43 8.15
N GLU A 63 9.96 13.93 9.16
CA GLU A 63 10.29 12.50 9.22
C GLU A 63 9.05 11.62 9.48
N ILE A 64 8.12 12.09 10.31
CA ILE A 64 6.82 11.44 10.51
C ILE A 64 6.06 11.34 9.19
N GLU A 65 5.95 12.44 8.43
CA GLU A 65 5.29 12.43 7.12
C GLU A 65 5.97 11.46 6.15
N ARG A 66 7.30 11.52 6.04
CA ARG A 66 8.08 10.63 5.19
C ARG A 66 7.81 9.16 5.52
N HIS A 67 7.75 8.79 6.79
CA HIS A 67 7.46 7.42 7.20
C HIS A 67 6.02 7.00 6.88
N LEU A 68 5.05 7.88 7.10
CA LEU A 68 3.64 7.62 6.74
C LEU A 68 3.48 7.38 5.23
N GLU A 69 4.14 8.20 4.42
CA GLU A 69 4.17 8.03 2.96
C GLU A 69 4.90 6.75 2.56
N MET A 70 6.05 6.46 3.18
CA MET A 70 6.82 5.26 2.90
C MET A 70 6.01 3.99 3.21
N VAL A 71 5.31 3.92 4.35
CA VAL A 71 4.43 2.79 4.68
C VAL A 71 3.33 2.66 3.62
N THR A 72 2.70 3.76 3.24
CA THR A 72 1.66 3.76 2.20
C THR A 72 2.20 3.28 0.86
N PHE A 73 3.36 3.77 0.43
CA PHE A 73 3.96 3.40 -0.85
C PHE A 73 4.42 1.93 -0.86
N ARG A 74 5.18 1.51 0.16
CA ARG A 74 5.76 0.15 0.24
C ARG A 74 4.71 -0.94 0.42
N SER A 75 3.59 -0.63 1.08
CA SER A 75 2.46 -1.57 1.22
C SER A 75 1.52 -1.58 0.01
N HIS A 76 1.78 -0.77 -1.02
CA HIS A 76 0.83 -0.49 -2.10
C HIS A 76 -0.53 -0.05 -1.56
N ASN A 77 -0.51 0.86 -0.58
CA ASN A 77 -1.65 1.32 0.18
C ASN A 77 -2.43 0.13 0.78
N PHE A 78 -1.70 -0.77 1.44
CA PHE A 78 -2.25 -2.00 2.01
C PHE A 78 -3.00 -2.82 0.95
N LEU A 79 -2.31 -3.17 -0.14
CA LEU A 79 -2.85 -3.96 -1.26
C LEU A 79 -4.15 -3.41 -1.87
N TRP A 80 -4.50 -2.14 -1.65
CA TRP A 80 -5.73 -1.52 -2.14
C TRP A 80 -5.96 -1.64 -3.67
N PRO A 81 -4.93 -1.58 -4.53
CA PRO A 81 -5.09 -1.85 -5.96
C PRO A 81 -5.73 -3.22 -6.24
N HIS A 82 -5.50 -4.20 -5.38
CA HIS A 82 -5.99 -5.57 -5.49
C HIS A 82 -7.27 -5.83 -4.66
N ARG A 83 -7.93 -4.79 -4.12
CA ARG A 83 -9.17 -4.94 -3.32
C ARG A 83 -10.29 -5.71 -4.03
N HIS A 84 -10.31 -5.69 -5.36
CA HIS A 84 -11.28 -6.42 -6.18
C HIS A 84 -11.09 -7.93 -6.09
N ALA A 85 -9.86 -8.41 -5.82
CA ALA A 85 -9.60 -9.82 -5.56
C ALA A 85 -10.30 -10.28 -4.26
N GLY A 86 -10.29 -9.46 -3.21
CA GLY A 86 -11.06 -9.74 -2.00
C GLY A 86 -12.57 -9.65 -2.20
N ALA A 87 -13.05 -8.64 -2.93
CA ALA A 87 -14.48 -8.45 -3.20
C ALA A 87 -15.09 -9.55 -4.10
N ALA A 88 -14.29 -10.19 -4.96
CA ALA A 88 -14.73 -11.32 -5.77
C ALA A 88 -14.86 -12.65 -4.98
N HIS A 89 -14.35 -12.68 -3.74
CA HIS A 89 -14.30 -13.87 -2.88
C HIS A 89 -15.04 -13.71 -1.54
N ASP A 90 -16.07 -12.84 -1.47
CA ASP A 90 -16.86 -12.59 -0.25
C ASP A 90 -16.03 -12.20 0.98
N ALA A 91 -14.88 -11.53 0.80
CA ALA A 91 -14.06 -10.96 1.89
C ALA A 91 -14.72 -9.74 2.58
N ILE A 92 -16.05 -9.65 2.52
CA ILE A 92 -16.86 -8.60 3.16
C ILE A 92 -17.26 -9.05 4.58
N ASP A 93 -17.26 -10.36 4.86
CA ASP A 93 -17.72 -10.90 6.14
C ASP A 93 -16.75 -11.98 6.69
N ALA A 94 -15.57 -11.56 7.17
CA ALA A 94 -14.73 -12.40 8.03
C ALA A 94 -15.20 -12.36 9.50
N GLY A 95 -16.51 -12.21 9.72
CA GLY A 95 -17.14 -12.06 11.02
C GLY A 95 -17.98 -13.28 11.40
N GLY A 96 -17.35 -14.22 12.10
CA GLY A 96 -18.00 -15.08 13.11
C GLY A 96 -19.00 -16.14 12.64
N PHE A 97 -18.52 -17.38 12.51
CA PHE A 97 -19.35 -18.55 12.82
C PHE A 97 -18.88 -19.13 14.16
N GLN A 98 -19.77 -19.08 15.15
CA GLN A 98 -19.75 -19.98 16.32
C GLN A 98 -20.17 -21.39 15.91
#